data_AF-I0YJN7-F1
#
_entry.id   AF-I0YJN7-F1
#
_cell.length_a   1.000
_cell.length_b   1.000
_cell.length_c   1.000
_cell.angle_alpha   90.00
_cell.angle_beta   90.00
_cell.angle_gamma   90.00
#
_symmetry.space_group_name_H-M   'P 1'
#
loop_
_entity.id
_entity.type
_entity.pdbx_description
1 polymer ?
#
loop_
_entity_poly.entity_id
_entity_poly.type
_entity_poly.pdbx_seq_one_letter_code
_entity_poly.pdbx_strand_id
1 'polypeptide(L)'
;MATADGHLEATAAAAVGIACAIAGRMPEFAVGDSEEAAALGDAVLRCLECPLRNVAETAVEYFETLSTVPVAERSPAFRAPMFGRLLPPLLRHARYPQSFTSWEECIDDDCDEFHRFRVVSGAVRTRALQAEPIGDPAILADVQHTSAFLAALFSGICTGNPPHPALATSVAQCVGDYATWFGRVPNAPLQAALQQLLAFMAVPQAAQSAATAFRNLWSQVEQEWQKLMVEGLARLVILLPASEAAAAGLQIAQAIVERITQIISQASGAPSSAAAAELAGRLRLLAVLLRYMETSSDAPAAAESVHPAMPLLQLANPTLEAVAGCAALQADKKVYNALCDVFQRILWADKALAAPLDGATGAAVDVRTSVYALADRFLLLSPEEFAATGTLLALGEHILPTVMAQEATAVRAALSFILHAVSPPSPKAQQVLRGQVEQWMSRCGEALVQALLFAACDTCPRHLLRMVAAPIRALLEDSTFREAAQRWIVHAASQPGLPDFASVARGEGTSDLLLGYEL
;
A
#
# COMPACT_ATOMS: atom_id res chain seq x y z
N MET A 1 -45.51 9.82 -43.23
CA MET A 1 -45.76 8.41 -43.57
C MET A 1 -44.81 7.60 -42.71
N ALA A 2 -45.31 6.87 -41.72
CA ALA A 2 -44.46 5.92 -40.99
C ALA A 2 -44.05 4.82 -41.98
N THR A 3 -42.75 4.56 -42.11
CA THR A 3 -42.26 3.42 -42.86
C THR A 3 -42.71 2.14 -42.16
N ALA A 4 -42.92 1.05 -42.91
CA ALA A 4 -43.29 -0.24 -42.32
C ALA A 4 -42.32 -0.68 -41.19
N ASP A 5 -41.06 -0.25 -41.29
CA ASP A 5 -40.00 -0.49 -40.30
C ASP A 5 -40.32 0.18 -38.94
N GLY A 6 -40.81 1.42 -38.95
CA GLY A 6 -41.16 2.13 -37.70
C GLY A 6 -42.31 1.47 -36.92
N HIS A 7 -43.21 0.76 -37.61
CA HIS A 7 -44.27 -0.01 -36.93
C HIS A 7 -43.73 -1.27 -36.26
N LEU A 8 -42.77 -1.96 -36.86
CA LEU A 8 -42.12 -3.14 -36.27
C LEU A 8 -41.32 -2.76 -35.03
N GLU A 9 -40.58 -1.65 -35.09
CA GLU A 9 -39.80 -1.11 -33.99
C GLU A 9 -40.67 -0.74 -32.78
N ALA A 10 -41.75 0.02 -33.01
CA ALA A 10 -42.69 0.38 -31.95
C ALA A 10 -43.36 -0.86 -31.32
N THR A 11 -43.65 -1.88 -32.15
CA THR A 11 -44.25 -3.14 -31.68
C THR A 11 -43.26 -3.92 -30.82
N ALA A 12 -42.00 -4.02 -31.22
CA ALA A 12 -40.96 -4.69 -30.44
C ALA A 12 -40.73 -4.01 -29.09
N ALA A 13 -40.61 -2.68 -29.08
CA ALA A 13 -40.47 -1.90 -27.85
C ALA A 13 -41.66 -2.10 -26.89
N ALA A 14 -42.89 -2.03 -27.41
CA ALA A 14 -44.09 -2.25 -26.60
C ALA A 14 -44.15 -3.69 -26.05
N ALA A 15 -43.83 -4.70 -26.86
CA ALA A 15 -43.83 -6.10 -26.44
C ALA A 15 -42.84 -6.36 -25.30
N VAL A 16 -41.61 -5.86 -25.42
CA VAL A 16 -40.57 -6.01 -24.40
C VAL A 16 -40.93 -5.23 -23.13
N GLY A 17 -41.49 -4.02 -23.26
CA GLY A 17 -41.96 -3.24 -22.11
C GLY A 17 -43.06 -3.95 -21.32
N ILE A 18 -44.00 -4.59 -22.02
CA ILE A 18 -45.04 -5.43 -21.38
C ILE A 18 -44.39 -6.64 -20.67
N ALA A 19 -43.45 -7.32 -21.33
CA ALA A 19 -42.76 -8.45 -20.73
C ALA A 19 -42.00 -8.05 -19.44
N CYS A 20 -41.31 -6.91 -19.45
CA CYS A 20 -40.64 -6.36 -18.26
C CYS A 20 -41.62 -6.05 -17.14
N ALA A 21 -42.76 -5.42 -17.46
CA ALA A 21 -43.78 -5.13 -16.47
C ALA A 21 -44.37 -6.41 -15.84
N ILE A 22 -44.49 -7.49 -16.62
CA ILE A 22 -44.91 -8.81 -16.10
C ILE A 22 -43.82 -9.39 -15.20
N ALA A 23 -42.57 -9.48 -15.67
CA ALA A 23 -41.46 -10.02 -14.89
C ALA A 23 -41.22 -9.25 -13.58
N GLY A 24 -41.34 -7.92 -13.61
CA GLY A 24 -41.17 -7.06 -12.43
C GLY A 24 -42.25 -7.24 -11.37
N ARG A 25 -43.45 -7.70 -11.77
CA ARG A 25 -44.57 -7.95 -10.83
C ARG A 25 -44.63 -9.40 -10.36
N MET A 26 -44.30 -10.35 -11.23
CA MET A 26 -44.43 -11.79 -11.00
C MET A 26 -43.25 -12.53 -11.65
N PRO A 27 -42.03 -12.41 -11.10
CA PRO A 27 -40.84 -13.01 -11.71
C PRO A 27 -40.93 -14.54 -11.74
N GLU A 28 -41.60 -15.17 -10.77
CA GLU A 28 -41.81 -16.62 -10.70
C GLU A 28 -42.72 -17.12 -11.82
N PHE A 29 -43.72 -16.32 -12.21
CA PHE A 29 -44.58 -16.63 -13.36
C PHE A 29 -43.78 -16.56 -14.66
N ALA A 30 -42.95 -15.53 -14.82
CA ALA A 30 -42.19 -15.30 -16.06
C ALA A 30 -41.08 -16.34 -16.33
N VAL A 31 -40.65 -17.10 -15.31
CA VAL A 31 -39.72 -18.24 -15.46
C VAL A 31 -40.35 -19.60 -15.15
N GLY A 32 -41.66 -19.64 -14.85
CA GLY A 32 -42.36 -20.84 -14.41
C GLY A 32 -42.49 -21.89 -15.51
N ASP A 33 -42.92 -23.10 -15.14
CA ASP A 33 -43.12 -24.24 -16.05
C ASP A 33 -44.44 -24.15 -16.83
N SER A 34 -44.72 -22.98 -17.39
CA SER A 34 -45.90 -22.73 -18.24
C SER A 34 -45.49 -22.47 -19.68
N GLU A 35 -46.34 -22.86 -20.63
CA GLU A 35 -46.12 -22.58 -22.05
C GLU A 35 -46.10 -21.07 -22.33
N GLU A 36 -46.89 -20.29 -21.58
CA GLU A 36 -46.98 -18.84 -21.69
C GLU A 36 -45.68 -18.16 -21.26
N ALA A 37 -45.06 -18.62 -20.16
CA ALA A 37 -43.76 -18.13 -19.73
C ALA A 37 -42.70 -18.38 -20.80
N ALA A 38 -42.61 -19.62 -21.32
CA ALA A 38 -41.69 -19.97 -22.38
C ALA A 38 -41.92 -19.13 -23.65
N ALA A 39 -43.18 -18.95 -24.06
CA ALA A 39 -43.54 -18.13 -25.21
C ALA A 39 -43.19 -16.64 -25.01
N LEU A 40 -43.37 -16.12 -23.79
CA LEU A 40 -42.97 -14.75 -23.44
C LEU A 40 -41.46 -14.56 -23.53
N GLY A 41 -40.68 -15.49 -22.97
CA GLY A 41 -39.21 -15.49 -23.09
C GLY A 41 -38.75 -15.55 -24.54
N ASP A 42 -39.36 -16.42 -25.35
CA ASP A 42 -39.09 -16.51 -26.79
C ASP A 42 -39.46 -15.24 -27.55
N ALA A 43 -40.56 -14.58 -27.19
CA ALA A 43 -40.96 -13.32 -27.79
C ALA A 43 -39.94 -12.21 -27.49
N VAL A 44 -39.46 -12.11 -26.25
CA VAL A 44 -38.41 -11.15 -25.87
C VAL A 44 -37.11 -11.45 -26.61
N LEU A 45 -36.71 -12.72 -26.74
CA LEU A 45 -35.53 -13.11 -27.52
C LEU A 45 -35.64 -12.74 -29.00
N ARG A 46 -36.83 -12.84 -29.61
CA ARG A 46 -37.05 -12.36 -30.99
C ARG A 46 -37.00 -10.84 -31.08
N CYS A 47 -37.52 -10.13 -30.08
CA CYS A 47 -37.43 -8.67 -30.05
C CYS A 47 -35.97 -8.18 -29.97
N LEU A 48 -35.07 -8.96 -29.35
CA LEU A 48 -33.63 -8.68 -29.33
C LEU A 48 -32.96 -8.76 -30.72
N GLU A 49 -33.61 -9.36 -31.72
CA GLU A 49 -33.13 -9.35 -33.10
C GLU A 49 -33.33 -7.98 -33.78
N CYS A 50 -34.20 -7.12 -33.21
CA CYS A 50 -34.36 -5.74 -33.62
C CYS A 50 -33.03 -4.99 -33.52
N PRO A 51 -32.64 -4.16 -34.51
CA PRO A 51 -31.37 -3.43 -34.49
C PRO A 51 -31.36 -2.27 -33.49
N LEU A 52 -32.50 -1.91 -32.89
CA LEU A 52 -32.59 -0.80 -31.96
C LEU A 52 -32.07 -1.18 -30.56
N ARG A 53 -31.12 -0.39 -30.04
CA ARG A 53 -30.49 -0.65 -28.74
C ARG A 53 -31.45 -0.46 -27.57
N ASN A 54 -32.34 0.51 -27.61
CA ASN A 54 -33.33 0.74 -26.54
C ASN A 54 -34.23 -0.49 -26.30
N VAL A 55 -34.62 -1.21 -27.37
CA VAL A 55 -35.35 -2.48 -27.26
C VAL A 55 -34.50 -3.53 -26.56
N ALA A 56 -33.20 -3.59 -26.88
CA ALA A 56 -32.27 -4.50 -26.25
C ALA A 56 -32.03 -4.17 -24.77
N GLU A 57 -31.91 -2.90 -24.41
CA GLU A 57 -31.79 -2.44 -23.01
C GLU A 57 -32.99 -2.88 -22.18
N THR A 58 -34.21 -2.62 -22.66
CA THR A 58 -35.42 -3.07 -21.97
C THR A 58 -35.46 -4.60 -21.89
N ALA A 59 -35.04 -5.31 -22.95
CA ALA A 59 -34.99 -6.78 -22.92
C ALA A 59 -33.96 -7.32 -21.91
N VAL A 60 -32.84 -6.62 -21.72
CA VAL A 60 -31.85 -6.97 -20.69
C VAL A 60 -32.44 -6.79 -19.29
N GLU A 61 -33.24 -5.74 -19.04
CA GLU A 61 -33.94 -5.55 -17.76
C GLU A 61 -34.92 -6.70 -17.46
N TYR A 62 -35.60 -7.22 -18.48
CA TYR A 62 -36.41 -8.44 -18.35
C TYR A 62 -35.57 -9.60 -17.82
N PHE A 63 -34.46 -9.94 -18.51
CA PHE A 63 -33.62 -11.07 -18.10
C PHE A 63 -32.87 -10.84 -16.79
N GLU A 64 -32.54 -9.59 -16.45
CA GLU A 64 -32.02 -9.23 -15.13
C GLU A 64 -33.07 -9.51 -14.05
N THR A 65 -34.32 -9.15 -14.28
CA THR A 65 -35.41 -9.44 -13.35
C THR A 65 -35.60 -10.95 -13.18
N LEU A 66 -35.55 -11.73 -14.27
CA LEU A 66 -35.60 -13.19 -14.17
C LEU A 66 -34.40 -13.79 -13.42
N SER A 67 -33.27 -13.07 -13.40
CA SER A 67 -32.06 -13.53 -12.71
C SER A 67 -32.21 -13.58 -11.18
N THR A 68 -33.24 -12.92 -10.62
CA THR A 68 -33.54 -12.95 -9.17
C THR A 68 -34.16 -14.27 -8.72
N VAL A 69 -34.81 -15.01 -9.63
CA VAL A 69 -35.40 -16.32 -9.31
C VAL A 69 -34.31 -17.40 -9.32
N PRO A 70 -34.16 -18.24 -8.30
CA PRO A 70 -33.17 -19.32 -8.29
C PRO A 70 -33.31 -20.25 -9.50
N VAL A 71 -32.19 -20.64 -10.13
CA VAL A 71 -32.23 -21.47 -11.36
C VAL A 71 -32.91 -22.82 -11.17
N ALA A 72 -32.86 -23.38 -9.95
CA ALA A 72 -33.57 -24.61 -9.62
C ALA A 72 -35.10 -24.47 -9.75
N GLU A 73 -35.63 -23.26 -9.56
CA GLU A 73 -37.06 -22.94 -9.65
C GLU A 73 -37.49 -22.51 -11.06
N ARG A 74 -36.53 -22.22 -11.94
CA ARG A 74 -36.79 -21.88 -13.35
C ARG A 74 -37.15 -23.14 -14.14
N SER A 75 -38.08 -22.99 -15.08
CA SER A 75 -38.40 -24.05 -16.02
C SER A 75 -37.18 -24.42 -16.87
N PRO A 76 -37.09 -25.67 -17.38
CA PRO A 76 -35.94 -26.12 -18.16
C PRO A 76 -35.59 -25.23 -19.36
N ALA A 77 -36.59 -24.56 -19.94
CA ALA A 77 -36.40 -23.64 -21.05
C ALA A 77 -35.56 -22.41 -20.65
N PHE A 78 -35.73 -21.89 -19.43
CA PHE A 78 -35.06 -20.68 -18.90
C PHE A 78 -33.70 -20.95 -18.24
N ARG A 79 -33.18 -22.18 -18.35
CA ARG A 79 -31.84 -22.56 -17.87
C ARG A 79 -30.79 -22.32 -18.97
N ALA A 80 -29.75 -23.15 -19.06
CA ALA A 80 -28.65 -23.00 -20.02
C ALA A 80 -29.06 -22.74 -21.49
N PRO A 81 -30.10 -23.40 -22.07
CA PRO A 81 -30.46 -23.20 -23.47
C PRO A 81 -30.87 -21.76 -23.82
N MET A 82 -31.60 -21.09 -22.92
CA MET A 82 -32.02 -19.70 -23.14
C MET A 82 -30.81 -18.75 -23.12
N PHE A 83 -29.90 -18.91 -22.17
CA PHE A 83 -28.73 -18.04 -22.07
C PHE A 83 -27.77 -18.21 -23.26
N GLY A 84 -27.67 -19.43 -23.80
CA GLY A 84 -26.98 -19.66 -25.07
C GLY A 84 -27.60 -18.90 -26.25
N ARG A 85 -28.92 -18.75 -26.27
CA ARG A 85 -29.66 -17.96 -27.30
C ARG A 85 -29.62 -16.46 -27.06
N LEU A 86 -29.51 -16.03 -25.81
CA LEU A 86 -29.44 -14.62 -25.42
C LEU A 86 -28.10 -13.97 -25.81
N LEU A 87 -27.00 -14.72 -25.75
CA LEU A 87 -25.66 -14.16 -25.92
C LEU A 87 -25.42 -13.57 -27.33
N PRO A 88 -25.72 -14.25 -28.45
CA PRO A 88 -25.46 -13.71 -29.78
C PRO A 88 -26.10 -12.33 -30.07
N PRO A 89 -27.40 -12.08 -29.77
CA PRO A 89 -27.99 -10.77 -29.98
C PRO A 89 -27.43 -9.71 -29.02
N LEU A 90 -27.17 -10.03 -27.74
CA LEU A 90 -26.54 -9.06 -26.82
C LEU A 90 -25.14 -8.67 -27.29
N LEU A 91 -24.35 -9.61 -27.79
CA LEU A 91 -23.04 -9.32 -28.37
C LEU A 91 -23.16 -8.41 -29.60
N ARG A 92 -24.22 -8.53 -30.41
CA ARG A 92 -24.46 -7.64 -31.54
C ARG A 92 -24.68 -6.19 -31.07
N HIS A 93 -25.50 -6.00 -30.04
CA HIS A 93 -25.81 -4.68 -29.46
C HIS A 93 -24.67 -4.07 -28.66
N ALA A 94 -23.80 -4.91 -28.09
CA ALA A 94 -22.62 -4.48 -27.33
C ALA A 94 -21.41 -4.11 -28.20
N ARG A 95 -21.50 -4.26 -29.53
CA ARG A 95 -20.43 -3.86 -30.46
C ARG A 95 -20.44 -2.35 -30.64
N TYR A 96 -19.24 -1.77 -30.64
CA TYR A 96 -19.08 -0.41 -31.15
C TYR A 96 -19.56 -0.33 -32.61
N PRO A 97 -20.19 0.78 -33.01
CA PRO A 97 -20.50 1.06 -34.41
C PRO A 97 -19.25 0.91 -35.29
N GLN A 98 -19.40 0.51 -36.55
CA GLN A 98 -18.26 0.34 -37.47
C GLN A 98 -17.54 1.68 -37.76
N SER A 99 -18.27 2.79 -37.66
CA SER A 99 -17.77 4.15 -37.80
C SER A 99 -17.26 4.77 -36.49
N PHE A 100 -17.26 4.02 -35.39
CA PHE A 100 -16.86 4.55 -34.09
C PHE A 100 -15.36 4.88 -34.06
N THR A 101 -15.04 6.15 -33.83
CA THR A 101 -13.68 6.70 -33.73
C THR A 101 -13.41 7.19 -32.30
N SER A 102 -14.35 7.93 -31.72
CA SER A 102 -14.32 8.34 -30.32
C SER A 102 -15.73 8.64 -29.80
N TRP A 103 -15.87 8.79 -28.48
CA TRP A 103 -17.13 9.17 -27.86
C TRP A 103 -17.52 10.63 -28.16
N GLU A 104 -16.54 11.50 -28.43
CA GLU A 104 -16.79 12.89 -28.83
C GLU A 104 -17.36 13.00 -30.24
N GLU A 105 -17.05 12.05 -31.12
CA GLU A 105 -17.53 12.02 -32.52
C GLU A 105 -18.80 11.17 -32.71
N CYS A 106 -19.13 10.33 -31.73
CA CYS A 106 -20.30 9.46 -31.79
C CYS A 106 -21.57 10.20 -31.32
N ILE A 107 -22.30 10.80 -32.26
CA ILE A 107 -23.50 11.60 -31.96
C ILE A 107 -24.71 10.73 -31.60
N ASP A 108 -24.80 9.53 -32.18
CA ASP A 108 -26.00 8.70 -32.12
C ASP A 108 -26.14 7.88 -30.82
N ASP A 109 -25.05 7.73 -30.06
CA ASP A 109 -25.00 6.92 -28.86
C ASP A 109 -24.42 7.70 -27.68
N ASP A 110 -25.13 7.69 -26.55
CA ASP A 110 -24.59 8.19 -25.29
C ASP A 110 -23.57 7.19 -24.70
N CYS A 111 -22.40 7.71 -24.31
CA CYS A 111 -21.29 6.94 -23.76
C CYS A 111 -21.69 6.18 -22.48
N ASP A 112 -22.39 6.86 -21.56
CA ASP A 112 -22.76 6.31 -20.27
C ASP A 112 -23.86 5.25 -20.43
N GLU A 113 -24.85 5.50 -21.29
CA GLU A 113 -25.90 4.52 -21.62
C GLU A 113 -25.32 3.25 -22.25
N PHE A 114 -24.40 3.39 -23.22
CA PHE A 114 -23.75 2.23 -23.84
C PHE A 114 -22.91 1.42 -22.83
N HIS A 115 -22.14 2.10 -21.99
CA HIS A 115 -21.36 1.43 -20.96
C HIS A 115 -22.26 0.73 -19.93
N ARG A 116 -23.36 1.38 -19.52
CA ARG A 116 -24.38 0.77 -18.65
C ARG A 116 -24.97 -0.48 -19.29
N PHE A 117 -25.38 -0.42 -20.56
CA PHE A 117 -25.90 -1.57 -21.29
C PHE A 117 -24.93 -2.76 -21.28
N ARG A 118 -23.64 -2.52 -21.55
CA ARG A 118 -22.61 -3.57 -21.55
C ARG A 118 -22.40 -4.19 -20.16
N VAL A 119 -22.37 -3.37 -19.11
CA VAL A 119 -22.22 -3.84 -17.73
C VAL A 119 -23.41 -4.72 -17.33
N VAL A 120 -24.64 -4.26 -17.56
CA VAL A 120 -25.84 -5.03 -17.19
C VAL A 120 -25.95 -6.31 -18.01
N SER A 121 -25.70 -6.26 -19.32
CA SER A 121 -25.66 -7.44 -20.20
C SER A 121 -24.63 -8.48 -19.73
N GLY A 122 -23.45 -8.02 -19.29
CA GLY A 122 -22.43 -8.88 -18.69
C GLY A 122 -22.89 -9.52 -17.38
N ALA A 123 -23.56 -8.76 -16.51
CA ALA A 123 -24.07 -9.24 -15.23
C ALA A 123 -25.14 -10.33 -15.38
N VAL A 124 -26.06 -10.17 -16.34
CA VAL A 124 -27.08 -11.19 -16.67
C VAL A 124 -26.42 -12.52 -17.02
N ARG A 125 -25.35 -12.50 -17.83
CA ARG A 125 -24.58 -13.69 -18.17
C ARG A 125 -23.89 -14.32 -16.97
N THR A 126 -23.21 -13.53 -16.13
CA THR A 126 -22.48 -14.07 -14.98
C THR A 126 -23.41 -14.78 -14.00
N ARG A 127 -24.57 -14.19 -13.69
CA ARG A 127 -25.59 -14.81 -12.83
C ARG A 127 -26.19 -16.07 -13.44
N ALA A 128 -26.33 -16.11 -14.76
CA ALA A 128 -26.80 -17.29 -15.47
C ALA A 128 -25.81 -18.48 -15.40
N LEU A 129 -24.51 -18.21 -15.44
CA LEU A 129 -23.46 -19.23 -15.41
C LEU A 129 -23.16 -19.74 -13.99
N GLN A 130 -23.37 -18.94 -12.96
CA GLN A 130 -23.13 -19.33 -11.55
C GLN A 130 -24.13 -20.37 -11.00
N ALA A 131 -25.06 -20.82 -11.83
CA ALA A 131 -26.20 -21.61 -11.41
C ALA A 131 -26.06 -23.13 -11.59
N GLU A 132 -24.97 -23.60 -12.19
CA GLU A 132 -24.73 -25.04 -12.29
C GLU A 132 -24.04 -25.57 -11.02
N PRO A 133 -24.54 -26.68 -10.44
CA PRO A 133 -23.99 -27.21 -9.20
C PRO A 133 -22.56 -27.72 -9.41
N ILE A 134 -21.62 -27.11 -8.68
CA ILE A 134 -20.20 -27.48 -8.64
C ILE A 134 -20.06 -28.85 -7.96
N GLY A 135 -20.07 -29.93 -8.74
CA GLY A 135 -19.91 -31.29 -8.22
C GLY A 135 -19.77 -32.41 -9.26
N ASP A 136 -20.02 -32.14 -10.55
CA ASP A 136 -19.90 -33.12 -11.62
C ASP A 136 -18.44 -33.23 -12.12
N PRO A 137 -17.83 -34.43 -12.23
CA PRO A 137 -16.52 -34.61 -12.89
C PRO A 137 -16.43 -34.04 -14.32
N ALA A 138 -17.55 -33.87 -15.03
CA ALA A 138 -17.59 -33.11 -16.28
C ALA A 138 -17.15 -31.65 -16.12
N ILE A 139 -17.41 -31.03 -14.95
CA ILE A 139 -17.01 -29.66 -14.62
C ILE A 139 -15.48 -29.55 -14.48
N LEU A 140 -14.79 -30.58 -13.97
CA LEU A 140 -13.32 -30.55 -13.89
C LEU A 140 -12.66 -30.59 -15.27
N ALA A 141 -13.20 -31.39 -16.19
CA ALA A 141 -12.76 -31.39 -17.59
C ALA A 141 -13.06 -30.04 -18.26
N ASP A 142 -14.21 -29.44 -17.95
CA ASP A 142 -14.59 -28.11 -18.44
C ASP A 142 -13.71 -26.99 -17.87
N VAL A 143 -13.26 -27.08 -16.60
CA VAL A 143 -12.31 -26.12 -16.00
C VAL A 143 -10.96 -26.16 -16.72
N GLN A 144 -10.45 -27.35 -17.06
CA GLN A 144 -9.22 -27.47 -17.84
C GLN A 144 -9.37 -26.90 -19.25
N HIS A 145 -10.49 -27.21 -19.91
CA HIS A 145 -10.80 -26.70 -21.24
C HIS A 145 -10.95 -25.17 -21.23
N THR A 146 -11.65 -24.63 -20.24
CA THR A 146 -11.83 -23.19 -20.01
C THR A 146 -10.50 -22.52 -19.73
N SER A 147 -9.63 -23.10 -18.91
CA SER A 147 -8.30 -22.56 -18.63
C SER A 147 -7.43 -22.51 -19.89
N ALA A 148 -7.45 -23.57 -20.70
CA ALA A 148 -6.73 -23.62 -21.98
C ALA A 148 -7.29 -22.59 -22.98
N PHE A 149 -8.62 -22.45 -23.05
CA PHE A 149 -9.28 -21.44 -23.87
C PHE A 149 -8.89 -20.02 -23.44
N LEU A 150 -8.95 -19.71 -22.14
CA LEU A 150 -8.56 -18.41 -21.60
C LEU A 150 -7.09 -18.11 -21.86
N ALA A 151 -6.20 -19.10 -21.75
CA ALA A 151 -4.79 -18.94 -22.09
C ALA A 151 -4.59 -18.59 -23.57
N ALA A 152 -5.27 -19.29 -24.48
CA ALA A 152 -5.21 -18.99 -25.91
C ALA A 152 -5.80 -17.60 -26.24
N LEU A 153 -6.94 -17.26 -25.64
CA LEU A 153 -7.61 -15.98 -25.80
C LEU A 153 -6.73 -14.82 -25.33
N PHE A 154 -6.24 -14.87 -24.09
CA PHE A 154 -5.39 -13.82 -23.54
C PHE A 154 -4.03 -13.76 -24.21
N SER A 155 -3.51 -14.88 -24.74
CA SER A 155 -2.29 -14.85 -25.54
C SER A 155 -2.49 -14.01 -26.81
N GLY A 156 -3.60 -14.21 -27.53
CA GLY A 156 -3.94 -13.40 -28.70
C GLY A 156 -4.22 -11.93 -28.36
N ILE A 157 -4.97 -11.67 -27.27
CA ILE A 157 -5.30 -10.31 -26.83
C ILE A 157 -4.06 -9.53 -26.39
N CYS A 158 -3.19 -10.14 -25.59
CA CYS A 158 -2.05 -9.44 -24.99
C CYS A 158 -0.84 -9.31 -25.92
N THR A 159 -0.82 -10.03 -27.06
CA THR A 159 0.24 -9.88 -28.08
C THR A 159 -0.18 -9.00 -29.26
N GLY A 160 -1.47 -8.72 -29.41
CA GLY A 160 -1.99 -7.86 -30.46
C GLY A 160 -1.80 -6.38 -30.15
N ASN A 161 -1.53 -5.57 -31.16
CA ASN A 161 -1.67 -4.12 -31.04
C ASN A 161 -3.13 -3.75 -31.39
N PRO A 162 -3.97 -3.31 -30.45
CA PRO A 162 -5.35 -3.00 -30.76
C PRO A 162 -5.38 -1.84 -31.76
N PRO A 163 -6.11 -1.98 -32.88
CA PRO A 163 -6.17 -0.95 -33.91
C PRO A 163 -6.89 0.32 -33.45
N HIS A 164 -7.59 0.28 -32.29
CA HIS A 164 -8.47 1.35 -31.84
C HIS A 164 -8.35 1.65 -30.32
N PRO A 165 -8.32 2.91 -29.88
CA PRO A 165 -8.22 3.28 -28.46
C PRO A 165 -9.32 2.72 -27.56
N ALA A 166 -10.56 2.68 -28.03
CA ALA A 166 -11.67 2.09 -27.26
C ALA A 166 -11.55 0.56 -27.11
N LEU A 167 -10.90 -0.11 -28.06
CA LEU A 167 -10.58 -1.52 -27.92
C LEU A 167 -9.47 -1.71 -26.88
N ALA A 168 -8.43 -0.87 -26.88
CA ALA A 168 -7.40 -0.88 -25.84
C ALA A 168 -8.01 -0.72 -24.44
N THR A 169 -9.00 0.17 -24.30
CA THR A 169 -9.76 0.37 -23.05
C THR A 169 -10.51 -0.90 -22.63
N SER A 170 -11.27 -1.52 -23.55
CA SER A 170 -12.00 -2.76 -23.27
C SER A 170 -11.07 -3.94 -22.97
N VAL A 171 -9.93 -4.04 -23.64
CA VAL A 171 -8.91 -5.06 -23.37
C VAL A 171 -8.32 -4.85 -21.99
N ALA A 172 -7.95 -3.61 -21.63
CA ALA A 172 -7.42 -3.30 -20.31
C ALA A 172 -8.41 -3.72 -19.21
N GLN A 173 -9.67 -3.32 -19.31
CA GLN A 173 -10.73 -3.70 -18.37
C GLN A 173 -10.85 -5.23 -18.25
N CYS A 174 -10.94 -5.93 -19.39
CA CYS A 174 -11.02 -7.39 -19.42
C CYS A 174 -9.82 -8.05 -18.72
N VAL A 175 -8.60 -7.60 -19.00
CA VAL A 175 -7.39 -8.11 -18.34
C VAL A 175 -7.44 -7.84 -16.83
N GLY A 176 -7.89 -6.66 -16.42
CA GLY A 176 -8.04 -6.28 -15.01
C GLY A 176 -9.06 -7.13 -14.26
N ASP A 177 -10.19 -7.45 -14.88
CA ASP A 177 -11.26 -8.29 -14.30
C ASP A 177 -10.80 -9.74 -14.12
N TYR A 178 -9.92 -10.22 -15.01
CA TYR A 178 -9.35 -11.56 -14.95
C TYR A 178 -8.03 -11.64 -14.17
N ALA A 179 -7.64 -10.59 -13.43
CA ALA A 179 -6.36 -10.56 -12.73
C ALA A 179 -6.14 -11.77 -11.80
N THR A 180 -7.17 -12.17 -11.03
CA THR A 180 -7.11 -13.34 -10.15
C THR A 180 -6.81 -14.64 -10.90
N TRP A 181 -7.30 -14.79 -12.14
CA TRP A 181 -7.00 -15.94 -12.98
C TRP A 181 -5.53 -15.95 -13.41
N PHE A 182 -4.99 -14.80 -13.81
CA PHE A 182 -3.57 -14.65 -14.16
C PHE A 182 -2.62 -15.04 -13.03
N GLY A 183 -2.96 -14.71 -11.77
CA GLY A 183 -2.14 -15.09 -10.62
C GLY A 183 -2.20 -16.57 -10.21
N ARG A 184 -3.26 -17.28 -10.61
CA ARG A 184 -3.48 -18.68 -10.21
C ARG A 184 -3.01 -19.69 -11.25
N VAL A 185 -2.94 -19.31 -12.52
CA VAL A 185 -2.64 -20.24 -13.62
C VAL A 185 -1.16 -20.12 -14.03
N PRO A 186 -0.35 -21.19 -13.91
CA PRO A 186 1.10 -21.14 -14.10
C PRO A 186 1.57 -20.82 -15.53
N ASN A 187 0.66 -20.84 -16.51
CA ASN A 187 0.94 -20.53 -17.92
C ASN A 187 0.12 -19.35 -18.45
N ALA A 188 -0.49 -18.56 -17.58
CA ALA A 188 -1.17 -17.34 -18.02
C ALA A 188 -0.14 -16.39 -18.67
N PRO A 189 -0.48 -15.68 -19.77
CA PRO A 189 0.44 -14.79 -20.46
C PRO A 189 0.63 -13.46 -19.71
N LEU A 190 1.00 -13.54 -18.43
CA LEU A 190 1.08 -12.42 -17.49
C LEU A 190 2.08 -11.35 -17.95
N GLN A 191 3.26 -11.78 -18.41
CA GLN A 191 4.27 -10.85 -18.92
C GLN A 191 3.76 -10.05 -20.12
N ALA A 192 3.13 -10.71 -21.10
CA ALA A 192 2.55 -10.05 -22.25
C ALA A 192 1.42 -9.10 -21.83
N ALA A 193 0.58 -9.50 -20.88
CA ALA A 193 -0.48 -8.65 -20.34
C ALA A 193 0.09 -7.37 -19.69
N LEU A 194 1.11 -7.48 -18.85
CA LEU A 194 1.75 -6.33 -18.21
C LEU A 194 2.40 -5.39 -19.24
N GLN A 195 3.12 -5.93 -20.23
CA GLN A 195 3.72 -5.14 -21.30
C GLN A 195 2.66 -4.39 -22.12
N GLN A 196 1.57 -5.07 -22.46
CA GLN A 196 0.49 -4.47 -23.22
C GLN A 196 -0.23 -3.37 -22.43
N LEU A 197 -0.46 -3.58 -21.13
CA LEU A 197 -1.06 -2.55 -20.28
C LEU A 197 -0.17 -1.32 -20.14
N LEU A 198 1.16 -1.49 -20.08
CA LEU A 198 2.09 -0.36 -20.10
C LEU A 198 2.00 0.40 -21.42
N ALA A 199 1.90 -0.29 -22.56
CA ALA A 199 1.66 0.35 -23.85
C ALA A 199 0.32 1.11 -23.87
N PHE A 200 -0.73 0.56 -23.25
CA PHE A 200 -2.04 1.22 -23.16
C PHE A 200 -2.07 2.43 -22.25
N MET A 201 -1.16 2.53 -21.27
CA MET A 201 -1.03 3.76 -20.48
C MET A 201 -0.58 4.97 -21.32
N ALA A 202 0.05 4.74 -22.47
CA ALA A 202 0.39 5.80 -23.42
C ALA A 202 -0.79 6.24 -24.31
N VAL A 203 -1.92 5.51 -24.28
CA VAL A 203 -3.13 5.85 -25.04
C VAL A 203 -4.09 6.60 -24.10
N PRO A 204 -4.34 7.91 -24.29
CA PRO A 204 -5.07 8.73 -23.32
C PRO A 204 -6.42 8.14 -22.89
N GLN A 205 -7.20 7.62 -23.84
CA GLN A 205 -8.52 7.03 -23.57
C GLN A 205 -8.45 5.72 -22.77
N ALA A 206 -7.37 4.95 -22.91
CA ALA A 206 -7.20 3.68 -22.23
C ALA A 206 -6.39 3.80 -20.92
N ALA A 207 -5.71 4.92 -20.69
CA ALA A 207 -4.69 5.05 -19.66
C ALA A 207 -5.21 4.72 -18.25
N GLN A 208 -6.38 5.23 -17.87
CA GLN A 208 -6.97 4.96 -16.55
C GLN A 208 -7.37 3.49 -16.38
N SER A 209 -7.99 2.89 -17.39
CA SER A 209 -8.37 1.48 -17.37
C SER A 209 -7.13 0.58 -17.34
N ALA A 210 -6.10 0.94 -18.10
CA ALA A 210 -4.82 0.23 -18.14
C ALA A 210 -4.09 0.30 -16.80
N ALA A 211 -4.02 1.48 -16.16
CA ALA A 211 -3.46 1.65 -14.83
C ALA A 211 -4.21 0.82 -13.77
N THR A 212 -5.54 0.82 -13.82
CA THR A 212 -6.39 0.03 -12.92
C THR A 212 -6.15 -1.47 -13.10
N ALA A 213 -6.14 -1.95 -14.35
CA ALA A 213 -5.89 -3.34 -14.68
C ALA A 213 -4.47 -3.78 -14.30
N PHE A 214 -3.48 -2.91 -14.53
CA PHE A 214 -2.10 -3.15 -14.16
C PHE A 214 -1.97 -3.30 -12.64
N ARG A 215 -2.60 -2.41 -11.87
CA ARG A 215 -2.67 -2.51 -10.40
C ARG A 215 -3.34 -3.80 -9.94
N ASN A 216 -4.43 -4.21 -10.60
CA ASN A 216 -5.11 -5.46 -10.26
C ASN A 216 -4.21 -6.67 -10.53
N LEU A 217 -3.58 -6.76 -11.69
CA LEU A 217 -2.62 -7.82 -12.01
C LEU A 217 -1.41 -7.80 -11.07
N TRP A 218 -0.91 -6.62 -10.77
CA TRP A 218 0.22 -6.40 -9.88
C TRP A 218 0.02 -7.08 -8.52
N SER A 219 -1.19 -6.98 -7.96
CA SER A 219 -1.54 -7.61 -6.69
C SER A 219 -1.46 -9.14 -6.70
N GLN A 220 -1.51 -9.74 -7.88
CA GLN A 220 -1.53 -11.18 -8.11
C GLN A 220 -0.17 -11.76 -8.48
N VAL A 221 0.81 -10.90 -8.82
CA VAL A 221 2.16 -11.36 -9.15
C VAL A 221 2.90 -11.78 -7.87
N GLU A 222 3.77 -12.78 -7.99
CA GLU A 222 4.66 -13.21 -6.91
C GLU A 222 5.45 -12.03 -6.31
N GLN A 223 5.71 -12.10 -5.01
CA GLN A 223 6.38 -11.02 -4.27
C GLN A 223 7.76 -10.64 -4.85
N GLU A 224 8.48 -11.57 -5.48
CA GLU A 224 9.79 -11.30 -6.10
C GLU A 224 9.66 -10.35 -7.29
N TRP A 225 8.67 -10.56 -8.16
CA TRP A 225 8.36 -9.60 -9.23
C TRP A 225 7.90 -8.27 -8.66
N GLN A 226 7.15 -8.32 -7.56
CA GLN A 226 6.71 -7.09 -6.90
C GLN A 226 7.89 -6.20 -6.50
N LYS A 227 8.89 -6.84 -5.89
CA LYS A 227 10.16 -6.23 -5.50
C LYS A 227 10.94 -5.70 -6.70
N LEU A 228 11.09 -6.48 -7.78
CA LEU A 228 11.85 -6.07 -8.96
C LEU A 228 11.30 -4.82 -9.64
N MET A 229 9.97 -4.65 -9.71
CA MET A 229 9.41 -3.43 -10.27
C MET A 229 9.53 -2.23 -9.34
N VAL A 230 9.33 -2.39 -8.03
CA VAL A 230 9.55 -1.29 -7.08
C VAL A 230 11.00 -0.84 -7.12
N GLU A 231 11.94 -1.79 -7.23
CA GLU A 231 13.35 -1.50 -7.51
C GLU A 231 13.53 -0.74 -8.84
N GLY A 232 12.95 -1.23 -9.94
CA GLY A 232 13.05 -0.59 -11.24
C GLY A 232 12.49 0.83 -11.25
N LEU A 233 11.32 1.04 -10.61
CA LEU A 233 10.70 2.35 -10.45
C LEU A 233 11.57 3.26 -9.59
N ALA A 234 12.06 2.81 -8.44
CA ALA A 234 12.94 3.60 -7.58
C ALA A 234 14.21 4.04 -8.33
N ARG A 235 14.81 3.13 -9.12
CA ARG A 235 15.96 3.43 -9.98
C ARG A 235 15.65 4.41 -11.11
N LEU A 236 14.42 4.48 -11.60
CA LEU A 236 14.01 5.51 -12.57
C LEU A 236 13.76 6.85 -11.88
N VAL A 237 13.09 6.82 -10.73
CA VAL A 237 12.78 8.00 -9.91
C VAL A 237 14.05 8.72 -9.47
N ILE A 238 15.11 7.99 -9.10
CA ILE A 238 16.38 8.61 -8.67
C ILE A 238 17.14 9.32 -9.81
N LEU A 239 16.75 9.11 -11.08
CA LEU A 239 17.30 9.85 -12.23
C LEU A 239 16.64 11.22 -12.42
N LEU A 240 15.55 11.50 -11.71
CA LEU A 240 14.87 12.80 -11.75
C LEU A 240 15.61 13.84 -10.88
N PRO A 241 15.38 15.14 -11.09
CA PRO A 241 15.80 16.18 -10.14
C PRO A 241 15.35 15.85 -8.71
N ALA A 242 16.14 16.18 -7.69
CA ALA A 242 15.90 15.73 -6.31
C ALA A 242 14.47 16.03 -5.79
N SER A 243 13.89 17.18 -6.12
CA SER A 243 12.51 17.55 -5.77
C SER A 243 11.46 16.68 -6.47
N GLU A 244 11.64 16.38 -7.75
CA GLU A 244 10.76 15.50 -8.54
C GLU A 244 10.91 14.03 -8.11
N ALA A 245 12.14 13.61 -7.83
CA ALA A 245 12.45 12.29 -7.29
C ALA A 245 11.76 12.08 -5.94
N ALA A 246 11.83 13.07 -5.05
CA ALA A 246 11.13 13.04 -3.76
C ALA A 246 9.62 12.93 -3.94
N ALA A 247 9.02 13.75 -4.83
CA ALA A 247 7.58 13.74 -5.09
C ALA A 247 7.10 12.41 -5.69
N ALA A 248 7.81 11.88 -6.69
CA ALA A 248 7.47 10.60 -7.31
C ALA A 248 7.69 9.42 -6.34
N GLY A 249 8.79 9.43 -5.58
CA GLY A 249 9.05 8.44 -4.52
C GLY A 249 7.95 8.44 -3.45
N LEU A 250 7.46 9.62 -3.07
CA LEU A 250 6.37 9.78 -2.10
C LEU A 250 5.06 9.16 -2.61
N GLN A 251 4.72 9.34 -3.90
CA GLN A 251 3.53 8.72 -4.49
C GLN A 251 3.60 7.19 -4.46
N ILE A 252 4.77 6.61 -4.76
CA ILE A 252 4.99 5.15 -4.68
C ILE A 252 4.87 4.69 -3.22
N ALA A 253 5.54 5.38 -2.29
CA ALA A 253 5.51 5.05 -0.87
C ALA A 253 4.09 5.14 -0.29
N GLN A 254 3.30 6.14 -0.69
CA GLN A 254 1.92 6.33 -0.23
C GLN A 254 1.04 5.11 -0.50
N ALA A 255 1.06 4.57 -1.73
CA ALA A 255 0.28 3.38 -2.04
C ALA A 255 0.70 2.16 -1.19
N ILE A 256 2.00 2.04 -0.86
CA ILE A 256 2.51 0.96 0.00
C ILE A 256 2.06 1.18 1.46
N VAL A 257 2.21 2.39 1.99
CA VAL A 257 1.88 2.77 3.37
C VAL A 257 0.38 2.71 3.64
N GLU A 258 -0.47 3.16 2.71
CA GLU A 258 -1.92 3.04 2.80
C GLU A 258 -2.36 1.58 2.91
N ARG A 259 -1.74 0.69 2.11
CA ARG A 259 -2.04 -0.74 2.17
C ARG A 259 -1.57 -1.37 3.48
N ILE A 260 -0.38 -1.01 3.97
CA ILE A 260 0.10 -1.45 5.30
C ILE A 260 -0.89 -1.03 6.38
N THR A 261 -1.32 0.24 6.36
CA THR A 261 -2.27 0.80 7.33
C THR A 261 -3.62 0.08 7.28
N GLN A 262 -4.11 -0.23 6.07
CA GLN A 262 -5.34 -1.01 5.89
C GLN A 262 -5.22 -2.41 6.50
N ILE A 263 -4.11 -3.13 6.27
CA ILE A 263 -3.88 -4.47 6.84
C ILE A 263 -3.85 -4.40 8.37
N ILE A 264 -3.19 -3.40 8.96
CA ILE A 264 -3.14 -3.20 10.42
C ILE A 264 -4.54 -2.94 10.97
N SER A 265 -5.32 -2.07 10.33
CA SER A 265 -6.69 -1.75 10.77
C SER A 265 -7.63 -2.96 10.76
N GLN A 266 -7.44 -3.86 9.79
CA GLN A 266 -8.21 -5.10 9.68
C GLN A 266 -7.76 -6.16 10.69
N ALA A 267 -6.51 -6.10 11.13
CA ALA A 267 -5.91 -6.98 12.12
C ALA A 267 -6.20 -6.55 13.56
N SER A 268 -7.46 -6.23 13.88
CA SER A 268 -7.94 -5.93 15.24
C SER A 268 -7.84 -7.18 16.16
N GLY A 269 -6.64 -7.66 16.43
CA GLY A 269 -6.34 -8.93 17.10
C GLY A 269 -5.03 -9.56 16.62
N ALA A 270 -4.88 -10.87 16.80
CA ALA A 270 -3.78 -11.60 16.18
C ALA A 270 -4.01 -11.66 14.65
N PRO A 271 -3.09 -11.17 13.81
CA PRO A 271 -3.26 -11.22 12.36
C PRO A 271 -3.39 -12.68 11.91
N SER A 272 -4.22 -12.92 10.90
CA SER A 272 -4.17 -14.22 10.22
C SER A 272 -2.79 -14.42 9.60
N SER A 273 -2.35 -15.68 9.45
CA SER A 273 -1.05 -15.97 8.81
C SER A 273 -0.93 -15.36 7.40
N ALA A 274 -2.05 -15.30 6.67
CA ALA A 274 -2.13 -14.64 5.37
C ALA A 274 -1.94 -13.12 5.47
N ALA A 275 -2.60 -12.45 6.43
CA ALA A 275 -2.45 -11.01 6.66
C ALA A 275 -1.02 -10.65 7.10
N ALA A 276 -0.41 -11.47 7.97
CA ALA A 276 0.99 -11.29 8.38
C ALA A 276 1.96 -11.47 7.20
N ALA A 277 1.75 -12.46 6.34
CA ALA A 277 2.55 -12.65 5.13
C ALA A 277 2.40 -11.50 4.13
N GLU A 278 1.18 -10.96 3.97
CA GLU A 278 0.94 -9.78 3.12
C GLU A 278 1.63 -8.55 3.71
N LEU A 279 1.48 -8.29 5.01
CA LEU A 279 2.12 -7.18 5.71
C LEU A 279 3.65 -7.22 5.57
N ALA A 280 4.26 -8.38 5.80
CA ALA A 280 5.69 -8.60 5.61
C ALA A 280 6.12 -8.32 4.16
N GLY A 281 5.31 -8.74 3.18
CA GLY A 281 5.53 -8.43 1.76
C GLY A 281 5.55 -6.92 1.50
N ARG A 282 4.57 -6.17 2.02
CA ARG A 282 4.48 -4.72 1.84
C ARG A 282 5.62 -3.96 2.53
N LEU A 283 6.01 -4.36 3.75
CA LEU A 283 7.17 -3.81 4.44
C LEU A 283 8.46 -4.02 3.62
N ARG A 284 8.66 -5.19 3.02
CA ARG A 284 9.81 -5.43 2.13
C ARG A 284 9.80 -4.56 0.88
N LEU A 285 8.62 -4.29 0.30
CA LEU A 285 8.52 -3.35 -0.83
C LEU A 285 8.92 -1.93 -0.40
N LEU A 286 8.51 -1.49 0.79
CA LEU A 286 8.94 -0.20 1.34
C LEU A 286 10.46 -0.17 1.57
N ALA A 287 11.04 -1.23 2.13
CA ALA A 287 12.49 -1.34 2.30
C ALA A 287 13.25 -1.27 0.96
N VAL A 288 12.73 -1.93 -0.08
CA VAL A 288 13.31 -1.90 -1.44
C VAL A 288 13.24 -0.50 -2.02
N LEU A 289 12.09 0.17 -1.90
CA LEU A 289 11.94 1.56 -2.33
C LEU A 289 12.98 2.45 -1.64
N LEU A 290 13.07 2.41 -0.31
CA LEU A 290 14.01 3.21 0.47
C LEU A 290 15.46 2.96 0.05
N ARG A 291 15.86 1.69 -0.11
CA ARG A 291 17.20 1.29 -0.54
C ARG A 291 17.63 1.94 -1.86
N TYR A 292 16.74 1.98 -2.84
CA TYR A 292 17.07 2.47 -4.19
C TYR A 292 16.76 3.96 -4.39
N MET A 293 16.18 4.60 -3.37
CA MET A 293 16.06 6.05 -3.27
C MET A 293 17.28 6.70 -2.59
N GLU A 294 18.28 5.90 -2.18
CA GLU A 294 19.58 6.38 -1.71
C GLU A 294 20.36 6.97 -2.90
N THR A 295 20.67 8.27 -2.86
CA THR A 295 21.55 8.90 -3.86
C THR A 295 22.99 8.45 -3.62
N SER A 296 23.73 8.11 -4.69
CA SER A 296 25.17 7.81 -4.54
C SER A 296 25.89 8.99 -3.91
N SER A 297 26.71 8.72 -2.89
CA SER A 297 27.53 9.72 -2.17
C SER A 297 28.50 10.49 -3.07
N ASP A 298 28.68 10.06 -4.32
CA ASP A 298 29.61 10.67 -5.28
C ASP A 298 29.02 11.90 -6.00
N ALA A 299 27.71 12.17 -5.86
CA ALA A 299 27.12 13.36 -6.45
C ALA A 299 27.66 14.62 -5.74
N PRO A 300 28.19 15.63 -6.47
CA PRO A 300 28.70 16.84 -5.85
C PRO A 300 27.60 17.46 -5.01
N ALA A 301 27.87 17.68 -3.72
CA ALA A 301 26.94 18.20 -2.74
C ALA A 301 26.41 19.57 -3.18
N ALA A 302 25.32 19.58 -3.95
CA ALA A 302 24.55 20.78 -4.20
C ALA A 302 23.91 21.13 -2.84
N ALA A 303 24.42 22.20 -2.22
CA ALA A 303 24.32 22.49 -0.80
C ALA A 303 22.91 22.67 -0.20
N GLU A 304 21.83 22.44 -0.96
CA GLU A 304 20.45 22.75 -0.53
C GLU A 304 19.39 21.68 -0.90
N SER A 305 19.75 20.56 -1.53
CA SER A 305 18.73 19.56 -1.90
C SER A 305 18.41 18.61 -0.74
N VAL A 306 17.18 18.65 -0.23
CA VAL A 306 16.63 17.65 0.70
C VAL A 306 16.76 16.26 0.07
N HIS A 307 17.32 15.30 0.81
CA HIS A 307 17.48 13.93 0.33
C HIS A 307 16.12 13.31 -0.03
N PRO A 308 15.98 12.67 -1.20
CA PRO A 308 14.67 12.27 -1.72
C PRO A 308 14.00 11.17 -0.90
N ALA A 309 14.75 10.40 -0.09
CA ALA A 309 14.15 9.43 0.84
C ALA A 309 13.48 10.08 2.06
N MET A 310 13.82 11.31 2.45
CA MET A 310 13.34 11.91 3.71
C MET A 310 11.82 12.04 3.79
N PRO A 311 11.11 12.56 2.76
CA PRO A 311 9.65 12.62 2.79
C PRO A 311 8.99 11.24 2.90
N LEU A 312 9.61 10.19 2.35
CA LEU A 312 9.11 8.82 2.44
C LEU A 312 9.19 8.29 3.87
N LEU A 313 10.27 8.64 4.60
CA LEU A 313 10.43 8.31 6.01
C LEU A 313 9.36 8.98 6.86
N GLN A 314 9.15 10.28 6.66
CA GLN A 314 8.14 11.05 7.38
C GLN A 314 6.74 10.48 7.14
N LEU A 315 6.43 10.09 5.90
CA LEU A 315 5.17 9.45 5.56
C LEU A 315 5.00 8.07 6.22
N ALA A 316 6.05 7.24 6.21
CA ALA A 316 5.97 5.88 6.72
C ALA A 316 6.04 5.78 8.25
N ASN A 317 6.65 6.76 8.94
CA ASN A 317 6.97 6.68 10.36
C ASN A 317 5.76 6.33 11.26
N PRO A 318 4.60 7.00 11.17
CA PRO A 318 3.45 6.67 12.02
C PRO A 318 2.98 5.23 11.85
N THR A 319 3.00 4.73 10.61
CA THR A 319 2.61 3.34 10.29
C THR A 319 3.65 2.34 10.80
N LEU A 320 4.94 2.64 10.66
CA LEU A 320 6.02 1.80 11.20
C LEU A 320 5.98 1.74 12.73
N GLU A 321 5.69 2.86 13.40
CA GLU A 321 5.47 2.92 14.84
C GLU A 321 4.26 2.07 15.26
N ALA A 322 3.17 2.10 14.51
CA ALA A 322 2.00 1.26 14.78
C ALA A 322 2.32 -0.24 14.65
N VAL A 323 3.08 -0.65 13.64
CA VAL A 323 3.55 -2.04 13.51
C VAL A 323 4.48 -2.40 14.66
N ALA A 324 5.47 -1.53 14.95
CA ALA A 324 6.43 -1.72 16.01
C ALA A 324 5.81 -1.63 17.41
N GLY A 325 4.62 -1.06 17.59
CA GLY A 325 3.91 -1.02 18.86
C GLY A 325 3.00 -2.23 19.09
N CYS A 326 2.70 -3.02 18.06
CA CYS A 326 1.76 -4.12 18.15
C CYS A 326 2.45 -5.46 18.46
N ALA A 327 2.37 -5.91 19.71
CA ALA A 327 2.99 -7.16 20.17
C ALA A 327 2.54 -8.40 19.35
N ALA A 328 1.29 -8.41 18.87
CA ALA A 328 0.79 -9.52 18.04
C ALA A 328 1.46 -9.58 16.66
N LEU A 329 1.77 -8.43 16.06
CA LEU A 329 2.51 -8.36 14.79
C LEU A 329 3.99 -8.71 14.98
N GLN A 330 4.59 -8.26 16.09
CA GLN A 330 5.98 -8.58 16.44
C GLN A 330 6.21 -10.08 16.67
N ALA A 331 5.18 -10.80 17.16
CA ALA A 331 5.27 -12.24 17.37
C ALA A 331 5.44 -13.03 16.04
N ASP A 332 5.03 -12.46 14.90
CA ASP A 332 5.28 -13.06 13.59
C ASP A 332 6.69 -12.71 13.08
N LYS A 333 7.55 -13.72 13.01
CA LYS A 333 8.95 -13.58 12.57
C LYS A 333 9.10 -12.96 11.18
N LYS A 334 8.15 -13.18 10.25
CA LYS A 334 8.26 -12.63 8.89
C LYS A 334 8.00 -11.14 8.89
N VAL A 335 6.97 -10.69 9.60
CA VAL A 335 6.64 -9.27 9.76
C VAL A 335 7.77 -8.55 10.47
N TYR A 336 8.23 -9.15 11.56
CA TYR A 336 9.32 -8.63 12.37
C TYR A 336 10.61 -8.44 11.57
N ASN A 337 11.06 -9.45 10.83
CA ASN A 337 12.25 -9.34 9.98
C ASN A 337 12.07 -8.27 8.89
N ALA A 338 10.89 -8.20 8.26
CA ALA A 338 10.61 -7.20 7.23
C ALA A 338 10.59 -5.77 7.79
N LEU A 339 10.12 -5.59 9.03
CA LEU A 339 10.19 -4.31 9.74
C LEU A 339 11.64 -3.91 10.04
N CYS A 340 12.47 -4.86 10.48
CA CYS A 340 13.89 -4.65 10.70
C CYS A 340 14.62 -4.29 9.41
N ASP A 341 14.27 -4.94 8.29
CA ASP A 341 14.78 -4.58 6.96
C ASP A 341 14.47 -3.11 6.64
N VAL A 342 13.23 -2.66 6.87
CA VAL A 342 12.87 -1.24 6.67
C VAL A 342 13.75 -0.35 7.55
N PHE A 343 13.83 -0.60 8.85
CA PHE A 343 14.63 0.21 9.77
C PHE A 343 16.10 0.26 9.38
N GLN A 344 16.68 -0.86 8.97
CA GLN A 344 18.05 -0.90 8.48
C GLN A 344 18.27 0.01 7.26
N ARG A 345 17.33 0.04 6.31
CA ARG A 345 17.41 0.94 5.14
C ARG A 345 17.27 2.40 5.51
N ILE A 346 16.39 2.71 6.46
CA ILE A 346 16.25 4.08 6.94
C ILE A 346 17.57 4.58 7.56
N LEU A 347 18.20 3.75 8.39
CA LEU A 347 19.47 4.07 9.04
C LEU A 347 20.64 4.18 8.05
N TRP A 348 20.59 3.46 6.93
CA TRP A 348 21.60 3.56 5.88
C TRP A 348 21.41 4.79 5.00
N ALA A 349 20.18 5.14 4.66
CA ALA A 349 19.87 6.43 4.05
C ALA A 349 20.34 7.59 4.94
N ASP A 350 20.28 7.43 6.26
CA ASP A 350 20.74 8.45 7.21
C ASP A 350 22.28 8.60 7.27
N LYS A 351 23.06 7.53 7.06
CA LYS A 351 24.53 7.68 6.97
C LYS A 351 24.97 8.59 5.81
N ALA A 352 24.19 8.63 4.73
CA ALA A 352 24.39 9.60 3.65
C ALA A 352 23.94 11.02 4.03
N LEU A 353 23.01 11.15 4.98
CA LEU A 353 22.50 12.40 5.55
C LEU A 353 23.32 12.93 6.73
N ALA A 354 24.23 12.14 7.29
CA ALA A 354 25.14 12.57 8.36
C ALA A 354 26.18 13.63 7.92
N ALA A 355 26.17 14.04 6.64
CA ALA A 355 26.76 15.31 6.21
C ALA A 355 26.07 16.50 6.92
N PRO A 356 26.81 17.56 7.29
CA PRO A 356 26.70 18.22 8.57
C PRO A 356 25.26 18.60 8.94
N LEU A 357 24.68 17.81 9.86
CA LEU A 357 23.48 18.15 10.64
C LEU A 357 23.71 19.35 11.59
N ASP A 358 24.82 20.09 11.41
CA ASP A 358 25.22 21.27 12.18
C ASP A 358 24.28 22.47 11.95
N GLY A 359 23.27 22.34 11.07
CA GLY A 359 22.24 23.35 10.84
C GLY A 359 21.06 23.24 11.81
N ALA A 360 20.76 24.31 12.54
CA ALA A 360 19.58 24.47 13.39
C ALA A 360 18.29 24.75 12.58
N THR A 361 18.04 24.02 11.48
CA THR A 361 16.80 24.15 10.71
C THR A 361 15.73 23.20 11.26
N GLY A 362 14.46 23.62 11.25
CA GLY A 362 13.34 22.80 11.74
C GLY A 362 13.25 21.42 11.05
N ALA A 363 13.56 21.36 9.75
CA ALA A 363 13.58 20.09 9.01
C ALA A 363 14.63 19.10 9.57
N ALA A 364 15.81 19.58 9.97
CA ALA A 364 16.85 18.73 10.56
C ALA A 364 16.45 18.18 11.94
N VAL A 365 15.56 18.87 12.67
CA VAL A 365 15.04 18.41 13.96
C VAL A 365 14.07 17.25 13.77
N ASP A 366 13.16 17.35 12.80
CA ASP A 366 12.19 16.29 12.51
C ASP A 366 12.91 15.01 12.05
N VAL A 367 13.94 15.16 11.19
CA VAL A 367 14.80 14.03 10.77
C VAL A 367 15.43 13.35 11.98
N ARG A 368 16.12 14.12 12.84
CA ARG A 368 16.78 13.58 14.04
C ARG A 368 15.79 12.87 14.96
N THR A 369 14.62 13.47 15.17
CA THR A 369 13.55 12.86 15.99
C THR A 369 13.17 11.49 15.44
N SER A 370 12.88 11.39 14.14
CA SER A 370 12.51 10.13 13.51
C SER A 370 13.66 9.12 13.56
N VAL A 371 14.90 9.52 13.25
CA VAL A 371 16.07 8.63 13.23
C VAL A 371 16.32 8.02 14.62
N TYR A 372 16.37 8.82 15.68
CA TYR A 372 16.60 8.29 17.03
C TYR A 372 15.43 7.44 17.53
N ALA A 373 14.18 7.84 17.26
CA ALA A 373 13.02 7.03 17.61
C ALA A 373 13.07 5.67 16.91
N LEU A 374 13.47 5.64 15.63
CA LEU A 374 13.62 4.43 14.86
C LEU A 374 14.76 3.54 15.36
N ALA A 375 15.92 4.14 15.61
CA ALA A 375 17.11 3.46 16.11
C ALA A 375 16.83 2.82 17.47
N ASP A 376 16.13 3.54 18.35
CA ASP A 376 15.67 3.05 19.63
C ASP A 376 14.78 1.81 19.47
N ARG A 377 13.78 1.88 18.58
CA ARG A 377 12.91 0.72 18.29
C ARG A 377 13.69 -0.44 17.69
N PHE A 378 14.59 -0.21 16.74
CA PHE A 378 15.37 -1.28 16.14
C PHE A 378 16.31 -1.94 17.15
N LEU A 379 16.92 -1.15 18.03
CA LEU A 379 17.74 -1.64 19.15
C LEU A 379 16.92 -2.53 20.10
N LEU A 380 15.72 -2.08 20.49
CA LEU A 380 14.84 -2.80 21.40
C LEU A 380 14.29 -4.09 20.81
N LEU A 381 13.94 -4.05 19.53
CA LEU A 381 13.42 -5.19 18.80
C LEU A 381 14.57 -6.18 18.54
N SER A 382 15.55 -5.78 17.73
CA SER A 382 16.55 -6.64 17.09
C SER A 382 17.97 -6.25 17.51
N PRO A 383 18.38 -6.43 18.78
CA PRO A 383 19.69 -5.98 19.26
C PRO A 383 20.87 -6.63 18.52
N GLU A 384 20.72 -7.87 18.05
CA GLU A 384 21.75 -8.59 17.27
C GLU A 384 21.96 -7.98 15.89
N GLU A 385 20.87 -7.71 15.16
CA GLU A 385 20.94 -7.10 13.83
C GLU A 385 21.36 -5.63 13.95
N PHE A 386 20.83 -4.92 14.95
CA PHE A 386 21.23 -3.55 15.27
C PHE A 386 22.74 -3.46 15.53
N ALA A 387 23.28 -4.33 16.40
CA ALA A 387 24.71 -4.41 16.64
C ALA A 387 25.48 -4.68 15.34
N ALA A 388 25.06 -5.65 14.52
CA ALA A 388 25.75 -5.98 13.28
C ALA A 388 25.87 -4.80 12.30
N THR A 389 24.98 -3.80 12.37
CA THR A 389 25.03 -2.62 11.49
C THR A 389 26.09 -1.58 11.86
N GLY A 390 26.61 -1.60 13.09
CA GLY A 390 27.45 -0.53 13.63
C GLY A 390 26.73 0.83 13.78
N THR A 391 25.39 0.84 13.74
CA THR A 391 24.58 2.06 13.86
C THR A 391 24.77 2.75 15.20
N LEU A 392 24.99 1.99 16.28
CA LEU A 392 25.20 2.56 17.61
C LEU A 392 26.35 3.58 17.62
N LEU A 393 27.49 3.20 17.05
CA LEU A 393 28.67 4.06 17.00
C LEU A 393 28.44 5.27 16.09
N ALA A 394 27.83 5.07 14.92
CA ALA A 394 27.55 6.14 13.98
C ALA A 394 26.59 7.19 14.58
N LEU A 395 25.43 6.78 15.08
CA LEU A 395 24.47 7.69 15.70
C LEU A 395 24.99 8.29 17.01
N GLY A 396 25.81 7.53 17.72
CA GLY A 396 26.45 7.94 18.96
C GLY A 396 27.42 9.12 18.80
N GLU A 397 28.08 9.22 17.64
CA GLU A 397 28.96 10.36 17.31
C GLU A 397 28.17 11.65 17.02
N HIS A 398 26.91 11.53 16.59
CA HIS A 398 26.03 12.67 16.27
C HIS A 398 25.01 13.02 17.37
N ILE A 399 25.07 12.35 18.53
CA ILE A 399 24.04 12.51 19.55
C ILE A 399 24.16 13.80 20.36
N LEU A 400 25.37 14.32 20.53
CA LEU A 400 25.64 15.47 21.40
C LEU A 400 24.88 16.73 20.94
N PRO A 401 24.93 17.12 19.64
CA PRO A 401 24.15 18.26 19.17
C PRO A 401 22.64 18.07 19.33
N THR A 402 22.14 16.83 19.30
CA THR A 402 20.71 16.53 19.45
C THR A 402 20.26 16.63 20.90
N VAL A 403 21.06 16.15 21.85
CA VAL A 403 20.81 16.32 23.30
C VAL A 403 20.85 17.80 23.69
N MET A 404 21.66 18.61 22.99
CA MET A 404 21.79 20.05 23.21
C MET A 404 20.76 20.91 22.49
N ALA A 405 19.91 20.30 21.66
CA ALA A 405 18.88 21.00 20.93
C ALA A 405 17.78 21.54 21.89
N GLN A 406 17.04 22.57 21.47
CA GLN A 406 15.94 23.14 22.28
C GLN A 406 14.61 22.41 22.03
N GLU A 407 14.55 21.59 20.98
CA GLU A 407 13.35 20.91 20.54
C GLU A 407 13.10 19.64 21.36
N ALA A 408 12.09 19.72 22.23
CA ALA A 408 11.74 18.69 23.20
C ALA A 408 11.54 17.28 22.61
N THR A 409 11.03 17.18 21.38
CA THR A 409 10.76 15.91 20.70
C THR A 409 12.04 15.20 20.27
N ALA A 410 12.99 15.92 19.68
CA ALA A 410 14.29 15.39 19.28
C ALA A 410 15.12 14.96 20.49
N VAL A 411 15.17 15.81 21.52
CA VAL A 411 15.85 15.51 22.79
C VAL A 411 15.25 14.25 23.43
N ARG A 412 13.92 14.14 23.50
CA ARG A 412 13.24 12.95 24.05
C ARG A 412 13.63 11.68 23.30
N ALA A 413 13.63 11.70 21.97
CA ALA A 413 13.98 10.55 21.14
C ALA A 413 15.44 10.13 21.37
N ALA A 414 16.37 11.08 21.39
CA ALA A 414 17.78 10.83 21.67
C ALA A 414 18.01 10.26 23.07
N LEU A 415 17.35 10.81 24.10
CA LEU A 415 17.46 10.33 25.48
C LEU A 415 16.95 8.89 25.66
N SER A 416 15.82 8.56 25.02
CA SER A 416 15.32 7.17 25.00
C SER A 416 16.33 6.22 24.36
N PHE A 417 16.88 6.59 23.21
CA PHE A 417 17.92 5.81 22.53
C PHE A 417 19.16 5.60 23.40
N ILE A 418 19.69 6.66 24.05
CA ILE A 418 20.83 6.54 24.96
C ILE A 418 20.50 5.58 26.11
N LEU A 419 19.34 5.76 26.74
CA LEU A 419 18.94 4.95 27.88
C LEU A 419 18.89 3.46 27.50
N HIS A 420 18.21 3.11 26.42
CA HIS A 420 18.10 1.71 26.02
C HIS A 420 19.40 1.14 25.44
N ALA A 421 20.28 1.96 24.88
CA ALA A 421 21.62 1.52 24.47
C ALA A 421 22.50 1.19 25.67
N VAL A 422 22.48 2.01 26.72
CA VAL A 422 23.29 1.82 27.94
C VAL A 422 22.71 0.75 28.85
N SER A 423 21.38 0.72 28.98
CA SER A 423 20.64 -0.23 29.80
C SER A 423 19.54 -0.90 28.98
N PRO A 424 19.89 -1.85 28.10
CA PRO A 424 18.90 -2.59 27.31
C PRO A 424 17.96 -3.37 28.24
N PRO A 425 16.66 -3.45 27.95
CA PRO A 425 15.69 -4.07 28.86
C PRO A 425 15.84 -5.60 28.94
N SER A 426 16.57 -6.24 28.02
CA SER A 426 16.81 -7.69 28.05
C SER A 426 18.30 -7.99 28.32
N PRO A 427 18.61 -9.00 29.17
CA PRO A 427 20.00 -9.43 29.41
C PRO A 427 20.72 -9.86 28.13
N LYS A 428 19.98 -10.46 27.18
CA LYS A 428 20.51 -10.86 25.88
C LYS A 428 20.97 -9.64 25.06
N ALA A 429 20.14 -8.59 24.99
CA ALA A 429 20.51 -7.34 24.33
C ALA A 429 21.74 -6.70 24.99
N GLN A 430 21.79 -6.69 26.33
CA GLN A 430 22.94 -6.19 27.09
C GLN A 430 24.24 -6.93 26.72
N GLN A 431 24.20 -8.26 26.63
CA GLN A 431 25.36 -9.06 26.24
C GLN A 431 25.81 -8.75 24.81
N VAL A 432 24.86 -8.64 23.87
CA VAL A 432 25.13 -8.40 22.45
C VAL A 432 25.71 -7.01 22.19
N LEU A 433 25.16 -5.99 22.85
CA LEU A 433 25.55 -4.59 22.65
C LEU A 433 26.78 -4.17 23.46
N ARG A 434 27.15 -4.94 24.50
CA ARG A 434 28.21 -4.61 25.48
C ARG A 434 29.47 -4.01 24.86
N GLY A 435 30.06 -4.70 23.89
CA GLY A 435 31.31 -4.27 23.26
C GLY A 435 31.18 -2.96 22.48
N GLN A 436 30.04 -2.73 21.82
CA GLN A 436 29.80 -1.47 21.09
C GLN A 436 29.48 -0.32 22.03
N VAL A 437 28.73 -0.56 23.11
CA VAL A 437 28.45 0.44 24.15
C VAL A 437 29.75 0.86 24.84
N GLU A 438 30.63 -0.09 25.17
CA GLU A 438 31.96 0.22 25.72
C GLU A 438 32.81 1.03 24.74
N GLN A 439 32.84 0.62 23.47
CA GLN A 439 33.55 1.36 22.44
C GLN A 439 32.99 2.78 22.28
N TRP A 440 31.68 2.94 22.24
CA TRP A 440 31.02 4.24 22.16
C TRP A 440 31.35 5.13 23.37
N MET A 441 31.17 4.60 24.59
CA MET A 441 31.42 5.32 25.83
C MET A 441 32.90 5.67 26.02
N SER A 442 33.82 4.84 25.54
CA SER A 442 35.25 5.16 25.55
C SER A 442 35.60 6.35 24.63
N ARG A 443 34.81 6.59 23.57
CA ARG A 443 35.04 7.68 22.62
C ARG A 443 34.39 8.99 23.08
N CYS A 444 33.18 8.95 23.61
CA CYS A 444 32.40 10.16 23.88
C CYS A 444 31.65 10.16 25.22
N GLY A 445 31.90 9.21 26.12
CA GLY A 445 31.16 9.11 27.40
C GLY A 445 31.25 10.38 28.24
N GLU A 446 32.44 10.98 28.31
CA GLU A 446 32.67 12.25 29.02
C GLU A 446 31.88 13.41 28.41
N ALA A 447 32.00 13.60 27.09
CA ALA A 447 31.29 14.64 26.35
C ALA A 447 29.76 14.45 26.42
N LEU A 448 29.29 13.20 26.44
CA LEU A 448 27.88 12.86 26.61
C LEU A 448 27.36 13.26 27.98
N VAL A 449 28.07 12.89 29.07
CA VAL A 449 27.69 13.29 30.43
C VAL A 449 27.69 14.82 30.57
N GLN A 450 28.69 15.50 29.99
CA GLN A 450 28.74 16.94 29.98
C GLN A 450 27.55 17.55 29.23
N ALA A 451 27.21 17.03 28.05
CA ALA A 451 26.05 17.49 27.28
C ALA A 451 24.73 17.26 28.02
N LEU A 452 24.57 16.11 28.70
CA LEU A 452 23.39 15.81 29.51
C LEU A 452 23.24 16.79 30.68
N LEU A 453 24.33 17.07 31.40
CA LEU A 453 24.31 18.03 32.51
C LEU A 453 24.06 19.47 32.03
N PHE A 454 24.69 19.88 30.94
CA PHE A 454 24.42 21.18 30.33
C PHE A 454 22.96 21.28 29.88
N ALA A 455 22.41 20.22 29.28
CA ALA A 455 21.04 20.20 28.81
C ALA A 455 20.09 20.37 29.99
N ALA A 456 20.32 19.64 31.08
CA ALA A 456 19.54 19.74 32.30
C ALA A 456 19.53 21.16 32.90
N CYS A 457 20.61 21.93 32.73
CA CYS A 457 20.71 23.26 33.30
C CYS A 457 20.14 24.36 32.40
N ASP A 458 20.31 24.25 31.08
CA ASP A 458 20.10 25.37 30.15
C ASP A 458 19.01 25.09 29.11
N THR A 459 19.17 24.04 28.29
CA THR A 459 18.37 23.86 27.07
C THR A 459 17.16 22.95 27.24
N CYS A 460 17.15 22.06 28.23
CA CYS A 460 16.15 21.01 28.36
C CYS A 460 14.89 21.50 29.12
N PRO A 461 13.68 21.30 28.56
CA PRO A 461 12.44 21.56 29.27
C PRO A 461 12.35 20.79 30.60
N ARG A 462 11.87 21.46 31.67
CA ARG A 462 11.79 20.87 33.02
C ARG A 462 11.12 19.48 33.08
N HIS A 463 10.09 19.26 32.26
CA HIS A 463 9.37 17.97 32.23
C HIS A 463 10.20 16.80 31.66
N LEU A 464 11.35 17.06 31.06
CA LEU A 464 12.28 16.05 30.53
C LEU A 464 13.49 15.80 31.45
N LEU A 465 13.67 16.55 32.55
CA LEU A 465 14.81 16.37 33.46
C LEU A 465 14.95 14.94 33.98
N ARG A 466 13.82 14.30 34.29
CA ARG A 466 13.79 12.88 34.67
C ARG A 466 14.32 11.95 33.58
N MET A 467 14.08 12.27 32.31
CA MET A 467 14.60 11.49 31.18
C MET A 467 16.09 11.75 30.96
N VAL A 468 16.60 12.94 31.28
CA VAL A 468 18.04 13.25 31.25
C VAL A 468 18.79 12.50 32.36
N ALA A 469 18.21 12.43 33.56
CA ALA A 469 18.79 11.73 34.69
C ALA A 469 18.88 10.20 34.48
N ALA A 470 17.96 9.61 33.72
CA ALA A 470 17.88 8.16 33.53
C ALA A 470 19.15 7.55 32.89
N PRO A 471 19.70 8.07 31.77
CA PRO A 471 21.01 7.64 31.25
C PRO A 471 22.17 7.75 32.24
N ILE A 472 22.26 8.86 32.99
CA ILE A 472 23.33 9.08 33.98
C ILE A 472 23.23 8.03 35.08
N ARG A 473 22.03 7.81 35.60
CA ARG A 473 21.75 6.78 36.58
C ARG A 473 22.10 5.38 36.05
N ALA A 474 21.73 5.07 34.83
CA ALA A 474 22.06 3.79 34.19
C ALA A 474 23.58 3.56 34.12
N LEU A 475 24.36 4.59 33.78
CA LEU A 475 25.83 4.53 33.78
C LEU A 475 26.43 4.32 35.18
N LEU A 476 25.82 4.90 36.21
CA LEU A 476 26.26 4.74 37.61
C LEU A 476 25.90 3.36 38.19
N GLU A 477 24.75 2.81 37.79
CA GLU A 477 24.30 1.49 38.23
C GLU A 477 25.14 0.38 37.58
N ASP A 478 25.56 0.56 36.32
CA ASP A 478 26.41 -0.37 35.58
C ASP A 478 27.84 -0.42 36.16
N SER A 479 28.26 -1.58 36.65
CA SER A 479 29.57 -1.77 37.28
C SER A 479 30.76 -1.48 36.36
N THR A 480 30.59 -1.62 35.05
CA THR A 480 31.66 -1.38 34.07
C THR A 480 31.88 0.11 33.86
N PHE A 481 30.83 0.93 33.94
CA PHE A 481 30.91 2.37 33.68
C PHE A 481 30.96 3.23 34.95
N ARG A 482 30.56 2.70 36.11
CA ARG A 482 30.40 3.45 37.37
C ARG A 482 31.55 4.39 37.70
N GLU A 483 32.80 3.90 37.73
CA GLU A 483 33.96 4.72 38.08
C GLU A 483 34.27 5.80 37.03
N ALA A 484 34.08 5.48 35.75
CA ALA A 484 34.25 6.44 34.66
C ALA A 484 33.16 7.52 34.70
N ALA A 485 31.90 7.11 34.89
CA ALA A 485 30.75 8.01 35.02
C ALA A 485 30.89 8.97 36.19
N GLN A 486 31.34 8.50 37.36
CA GLN A 486 31.63 9.38 38.50
C GLN A 486 32.68 10.43 38.16
N ARG A 487 33.77 10.05 37.48
CA ARG A 487 34.81 11.00 37.05
C ARG A 487 34.29 11.99 36.02
N TRP A 488 33.50 11.54 35.04
CA TRP A 488 32.89 12.40 34.03
C TRP A 488 31.93 13.42 34.64
N ILE A 489 31.11 13.01 35.62
CA ILE A 489 30.20 13.91 36.35
C ILE A 489 31.00 14.98 37.10
N VAL A 490 32.04 14.59 37.85
CA VAL A 490 32.89 15.55 38.58
C VAL A 490 33.59 16.50 37.63
N HIS A 491 34.12 15.99 36.51
CA HIS A 491 34.77 16.83 35.51
C HIS A 491 33.78 17.81 34.88
N ALA A 492 32.63 17.34 34.39
CA ALA A 492 31.60 18.17 33.78
C ALA A 492 31.08 19.25 34.76
N ALA A 493 30.86 18.90 36.03
CA ALA A 493 30.45 19.85 37.06
C ALA A 493 31.52 20.92 37.39
N SER A 494 32.79 20.64 37.11
CA SER A 494 33.90 21.58 37.30
C SER A 494 34.16 22.51 36.10
N GLN A 495 33.49 22.28 34.96
CA GLN A 495 33.72 23.07 33.75
C GLN A 495 33.12 24.47 33.85
N PRO A 496 33.88 25.53 33.51
CA PRO A 496 33.34 26.87 33.42
C PRO A 496 32.31 26.95 32.29
N GLY A 497 31.06 27.30 32.61
CA GLY A 497 29.97 27.42 31.64
C GLY A 497 28.74 26.60 31.98
N LEU A 498 28.82 25.65 32.92
CA LEU A 498 27.60 25.14 33.54
C LEU A 498 26.92 26.30 34.28
N PRO A 499 25.65 26.62 34.02
CA PRO A 499 24.93 27.63 34.79
C PRO A 499 25.08 27.31 36.27
N ASP A 500 25.45 28.30 37.07
CA ASP A 500 25.49 28.11 38.52
C ASP A 500 24.10 27.66 38.95
N PHE A 501 23.98 26.42 39.46
CA PHE A 501 22.71 25.87 39.91
C PHE A 501 22.06 26.79 40.96
N ALA A 502 22.85 27.58 41.69
CA ALA A 502 22.36 28.58 42.63
C ALA A 502 21.71 29.80 41.96
N SER A 503 22.02 30.06 40.69
CA SER A 503 21.53 31.20 39.90
C SER A 503 20.27 30.92 39.08
N VAL A 504 19.87 29.66 38.91
CA VAL A 504 18.64 29.30 38.18
C VAL A 504 17.43 29.82 38.96
N ALA A 505 16.67 30.74 38.35
CA ALA A 505 15.54 31.39 39.00
C ALA A 505 14.54 30.36 39.54
N ARG A 506 14.45 30.29 40.87
CA ARG A 506 13.53 29.41 41.60
C ARG A 506 12.12 29.74 41.16
N GLY A 507 11.49 28.83 40.41
CA GLY A 507 10.07 28.97 40.10
C GLY A 507 9.28 28.90 41.41
N GLU A 508 8.35 29.83 41.63
CA GLU A 508 7.44 29.80 42.77
C GLU A 508 6.76 28.42 42.83
N GLY A 509 7.16 27.57 43.80
CA GLY A 509 6.56 26.26 44.05
C GLY A 509 7.48 25.04 44.03
N THR A 510 8.74 25.13 43.59
CA THR A 510 9.70 24.02 43.67
C THR A 510 10.57 24.13 44.93
N SER A 511 10.41 23.19 45.87
CA SER A 511 11.22 23.15 47.10
C SER A 511 12.65 22.70 46.80
N ASP A 512 13.63 23.26 47.53
CA ASP A 512 15.07 22.97 47.41
C ASP A 512 15.41 21.48 47.57
N LEU A 513 14.50 20.67 48.13
CA LEU A 513 14.64 19.22 48.27
C LEU A 513 14.36 18.45 46.97
N LEU A 514 13.55 18.98 46.05
CA LEU A 514 13.18 18.26 44.82
C LEU A 514 14.30 18.29 43.78
N LEU A 515 15.00 19.41 43.61
CA LEU A 515 16.08 19.53 42.62
C LEU A 515 17.32 18.68 42.96
N GLY A 516 17.63 18.51 44.26
CA GLY A 516 18.69 17.62 44.72
C GLY A 516 18.29 16.14 44.85
N TYR A 517 17.00 15.82 44.74
CA TYR A 517 16.49 14.43 44.69
C TYR A 517 16.14 13.96 43.27
N GLU A 518 15.86 14.89 42.34
CA GLU A 518 15.49 14.59 40.95
C GLU A 518 16.70 14.43 40.01
N LEU A 519 17.86 14.98 40.38
CA LEU A 519 19.18 14.67 39.80
C LEU A 519 19.90 13.66 40.69
#